data_AF-A0A7X7CXQ2-F1
#
_entry.id   AF-A0A7X7CXQ2-F1
#
_cell.length_a   1.000
_cell.length_b   1.000
_cell.length_c   1.000
_cell.angle_alpha   90.00
_cell.angle_beta   90.00
_cell.angle_gamma   90.00
#
_symmetry.space_group_name_H-M   'P 1'
#
loop_
_entity.id
_entity.type
_entity.pdbx_description
1 polymer ?
#
loop_
_entity_poly.entity_id
_entity_poly.type
_entity_poly.pdbx_seq_one_letter_code
_entity_poly.pdbx_strand_id
1 'polypeptide(L)'
;MRPRESKGLRVTLVVGLLMLTLHSFTQENVLDRQLLLPGNSIKASRALSEISRLTGYLFTYDSQIINPGRTFSPEGREMPVREILDSVTADTAIVYAVLGRHIILFRELAFPDNADAPADSLPVFLSIGGKIVDAANSEPLPYATIGISHRGKGTVTNYNGDFILKISEENLYDTLTVSYVGYVNRLLPVRSLPGNVMTITMDRDFIPIPEIIIRAQDPMMIIRKTVSSVTSNYGTTPALLTGFYREGVYRRKEPQIYSEAVVKIYKSPYARSLQNDQIKVIRSRKMENLEVKDTLAVRLKAGLSATLALDGMRHLFDFLDPQSFDTYEYHLTDIVSIDDQSAFVISFRQKQWITEPLMQGDIYINVDNYSVVLAEFEVNPLYVDQTGESFISRLPWEFSMKPEYVRYRARYRNVDGRYYLAHVRGDLGFTARGRKKVFSSRFNVFFELAITEHRTENVARFDHEELAPVHSVFSRTIDGYDTRFWKDFDFLKPEEDLVEALEKLKVRLGEFAGQQEP
;
A
#
# COMPACT_ATOMS: atom_id res chain seq x y z
N MET A 1 -32.38 61.82 -49.74
CA MET A 1 -32.72 62.36 -48.40
C MET A 1 -32.55 61.26 -47.36
N ARG A 2 -31.71 61.49 -46.34
CA ARG A 2 -31.80 60.83 -45.02
C ARG A 2 -32.99 61.45 -44.25
N PRO A 3 -33.64 60.78 -43.27
CA PRO A 3 -33.06 60.40 -41.94
C PRO A 3 -33.35 58.92 -41.57
N ARG A 4 -32.55 58.16 -40.82
CA ARG A 4 -31.92 58.24 -39.47
C ARG A 4 -32.93 57.95 -38.33
N GLU A 5 -32.55 57.01 -37.45
CA GLU A 5 -33.12 56.53 -36.16
C GLU A 5 -33.59 55.05 -36.20
N SER A 6 -33.31 54.14 -35.26
CA SER A 6 -32.50 54.13 -34.02
C SER A 6 -32.12 52.67 -33.71
N LYS A 7 -30.90 52.22 -34.05
CA LYS A 7 -30.36 50.90 -33.63
C LYS A 7 -29.47 51.00 -32.39
N GLY A 8 -29.84 51.88 -31.46
CA GLY A 8 -29.00 52.23 -30.30
C GLY A 8 -29.52 51.78 -28.93
N LEU A 9 -30.75 51.29 -28.79
CA LEU A 9 -31.36 51.13 -27.45
C LEU A 9 -31.46 49.68 -26.95
N ARG A 10 -31.20 48.66 -27.78
CA ARG A 10 -31.26 47.25 -27.33
C ARG A 10 -29.93 46.68 -26.84
N VAL A 11 -28.80 47.28 -27.21
CA VAL A 11 -27.47 46.79 -26.77
C VAL A 11 -27.09 47.37 -25.40
N THR A 12 -27.55 48.57 -25.07
CA THR A 12 -27.24 49.23 -23.79
C THR A 12 -27.98 48.61 -22.59
N LEU A 13 -29.14 47.98 -22.82
CA LEU A 13 -29.94 47.35 -21.76
C LEU A 13 -29.44 45.94 -21.38
N VAL A 14 -28.72 45.25 -22.28
CA VAL A 14 -28.13 43.94 -22.01
C VAL A 14 -26.79 44.06 -21.26
N VAL A 15 -26.02 45.13 -21.51
CA VAL A 15 -24.77 45.40 -20.77
C VAL A 15 -25.06 45.90 -19.34
N GLY A 16 -26.17 46.63 -19.12
CA GLY A 16 -26.60 47.07 -17.79
C GLY A 16 -27.10 45.95 -16.87
N LEU A 17 -27.62 44.84 -17.42
CA LEU A 17 -28.09 43.70 -16.61
C LEU A 17 -26.97 42.70 -16.28
N LEU A 18 -25.83 42.75 -16.98
CA LEU A 18 -24.65 41.91 -16.70
C LEU A 18 -23.72 42.50 -15.62
N MET A 19 -23.92 43.77 -15.24
CA MET A 19 -23.08 44.49 -14.25
C MET A 19 -23.62 44.46 -12.82
N LEU A 20 -24.68 43.66 -12.53
CA LEU A 20 -25.38 43.70 -11.23
C LEU A 20 -25.35 42.39 -10.43
N THR A 21 -24.35 41.54 -10.62
CA THR A 21 -23.99 40.50 -9.63
C THR A 21 -22.47 40.24 -9.56
N LEU A 22 -21.66 41.30 -9.46
CA LEU A 22 -20.37 41.17 -8.78
C LEU A 22 -20.65 41.28 -7.27
N HIS A 23 -21.24 40.22 -6.71
CA HIS A 23 -21.00 39.95 -5.30
C HIS A 23 -19.53 39.61 -5.23
N SER A 24 -18.73 40.53 -4.70
CA SER A 24 -17.41 40.20 -4.19
C SER A 24 -17.59 38.99 -3.27
N PHE A 25 -17.26 37.79 -3.75
CA PHE A 25 -17.04 36.65 -2.88
C PHE A 25 -15.77 37.00 -2.10
N THR A 26 -15.94 37.76 -1.00
CA THR A 26 -15.04 37.61 0.13
C THR A 26 -15.00 36.12 0.42
N GLN A 27 -13.83 35.49 0.32
CA GLN A 27 -13.64 34.12 0.77
C GLN A 27 -13.99 34.09 2.25
N GLU A 28 -15.25 33.78 2.56
CA GLU A 28 -15.69 33.59 3.92
C GLU A 28 -14.97 32.33 4.41
N ASN A 29 -14.12 32.50 5.42
CA ASN A 29 -13.39 31.39 5.99
C ASN A 29 -14.41 30.39 6.55
N VAL A 30 -14.38 29.15 6.06
CA VAL A 30 -15.36 28.13 6.47
C VAL A 30 -15.40 27.92 7.97
N LEU A 31 -14.29 28.18 8.68
CA LEU A 31 -14.22 28.08 10.14
C LEU A 31 -15.13 29.08 10.86
N ASP A 32 -15.44 30.21 10.24
CA ASP A 32 -16.27 31.27 10.83
C ASP A 32 -17.74 31.16 10.38
N ARG A 33 -18.04 30.22 9.47
CA ARG A 33 -19.39 29.99 8.95
C ARG A 33 -20.30 29.45 10.06
N GLN A 34 -21.45 30.10 10.24
CA GLN A 34 -22.46 29.72 11.21
C GLN A 34 -23.26 28.50 10.74
N LEU A 35 -23.37 27.48 11.59
CA LEU A 35 -24.15 26.27 11.33
C LEU A 35 -25.09 25.96 12.50
N LEU A 36 -26.29 25.48 12.18
CA LEU A 36 -27.24 24.92 13.14
C LEU A 36 -27.19 23.39 13.07
N LEU A 37 -26.68 22.74 14.12
CA LEU A 37 -26.66 21.28 14.22
C LEU A 37 -27.97 20.73 14.80
N PRO A 38 -28.50 19.61 14.27
CA PRO A 38 -29.77 19.06 14.73
C PRO A 38 -29.65 18.32 16.08
N GLY A 39 -30.48 18.71 17.05
CA GLY A 39 -30.74 17.98 18.30
C GLY A 39 -29.96 18.48 19.52
N ASN A 40 -30.36 18.00 20.70
CA ASN A 40 -29.78 18.41 21.99
C ASN A 40 -28.49 17.66 22.34
N SER A 41 -28.16 16.58 21.61
CA SER A 41 -26.93 15.82 21.77
C SER A 41 -26.56 15.15 20.47
N ILE A 42 -25.30 15.33 20.03
CA ILE A 42 -24.79 14.81 18.77
C ILE A 42 -23.44 14.13 19.00
N LYS A 43 -23.22 13.01 18.30
CA LYS A 43 -21.90 12.34 18.29
C LYS A 43 -20.90 13.16 17.47
N ALA A 44 -19.64 13.17 17.88
CA ALA A 44 -18.52 13.77 17.15
C ALA A 44 -18.51 13.39 15.66
N SER A 45 -18.66 12.10 15.35
CA SER A 45 -18.72 11.62 13.96
C SER A 45 -19.90 12.19 13.17
N ARG A 46 -21.06 12.34 13.82
CA ARG A 46 -22.26 12.90 13.18
C ARG A 46 -22.13 14.41 13.00
N ALA A 47 -21.53 15.13 13.94
CA ALA A 47 -21.28 16.56 13.80
C ALA A 47 -20.34 16.87 12.64
N LEU A 48 -19.22 16.16 12.52
CA LEU A 48 -18.32 16.30 11.37
C LEU A 48 -19.03 15.99 10.06
N SER A 49 -19.86 14.94 10.03
CA SER A 49 -20.67 14.61 8.84
C SER A 49 -21.67 15.70 8.48
N GLU A 50 -22.31 16.35 9.45
CA GLU A 50 -23.25 17.46 9.20
C GLU A 50 -22.52 18.72 8.74
N ILE A 51 -21.34 19.03 9.31
CA ILE A 51 -20.50 20.14 8.84
C ILE A 51 -20.10 19.88 7.38
N SER A 52 -19.63 18.68 7.04
CA SER A 52 -19.29 18.35 5.66
C SER A 52 -20.48 18.47 4.71
N ARG A 53 -21.67 18.02 5.14
CA ARG A 53 -22.90 18.11 4.34
C ARG A 53 -23.33 19.57 4.09
N LEU A 54 -23.24 20.43 5.10
CA LEU A 54 -23.73 21.81 5.04
C LEU A 54 -22.72 22.77 4.39
N THR A 55 -21.42 22.51 4.55
CA THR A 55 -20.35 23.38 4.05
C THR A 55 -19.73 22.90 2.75
N GLY A 56 -19.83 21.60 2.45
CA GLY A 56 -19.12 20.96 1.34
C GLY A 56 -17.62 20.75 1.60
N TYR A 57 -17.14 20.96 2.83
CA TYR A 57 -15.75 20.73 3.21
C TYR A 57 -15.55 19.33 3.81
N LEU A 58 -14.44 18.69 3.46
CA LEU A 58 -14.02 17.37 3.92
C LEU A 58 -13.07 17.49 5.12
N PHE A 59 -13.02 16.47 5.97
CA PHE A 59 -12.15 16.47 7.14
C PHE A 59 -10.96 15.53 6.97
N THR A 60 -9.80 15.96 7.45
CA THR A 60 -8.57 15.15 7.50
C THR A 60 -7.95 15.31 8.88
N TYR A 61 -7.78 14.22 9.63
CA TYR A 61 -7.29 14.28 11.01
C TYR A 61 -6.70 12.94 11.48
N ASP A 62 -5.84 13.03 12.49
CA ASP A 62 -5.38 11.90 13.30
C ASP A 62 -6.55 11.36 14.15
N SER A 63 -6.81 10.05 14.17
CA SER A 63 -7.95 9.48 14.92
C SER A 63 -7.80 9.52 16.45
N GLN A 64 -6.61 9.82 16.99
CA GLN A 64 -6.41 10.17 18.40
C GLN A 64 -6.87 11.59 18.72
N ILE A 65 -6.99 12.48 17.72
CA ILE A 65 -7.50 13.85 17.90
C ILE A 65 -9.00 13.85 18.15
N ILE A 66 -9.74 12.91 17.55
CA ILE A 66 -11.21 12.85 17.65
C ILE A 66 -11.65 11.46 18.08
N ASN A 67 -12.25 11.35 19.27
CA ASN A 67 -13.01 10.17 19.65
C ASN A 67 -14.39 10.19 18.96
N PRO A 68 -14.66 9.34 17.95
CA PRO A 68 -15.89 9.42 17.15
C PRO A 68 -17.16 9.09 17.94
N GLY A 69 -17.03 8.36 19.06
CA GLY A 69 -18.11 7.95 19.94
C GLY A 69 -18.53 9.02 20.95
N ARG A 70 -17.72 10.06 21.15
CA ARG A 70 -18.00 11.15 22.09
C ARG A 70 -19.24 11.93 21.68
N THR A 71 -20.06 12.30 22.65
CA THR A 71 -21.24 13.16 22.45
C THR A 71 -21.02 14.54 23.03
N PHE A 72 -21.56 15.56 22.36
CA PHE A 72 -21.62 16.94 22.86
C PHE A 72 -22.99 17.56 22.55
N SER A 73 -23.35 18.62 23.26
CA SER A 73 -24.62 19.34 23.09
C SER A 73 -24.38 20.67 22.38
N PRO A 74 -24.92 20.88 21.17
CA PRO A 74 -24.80 22.17 20.49
C PRO A 74 -25.81 23.23 20.98
N GLU A 75 -26.58 22.92 22.04
CA GLU A 75 -27.58 23.81 22.68
C GLU A 75 -28.65 24.42 21.73
N GLY A 76 -28.76 23.91 20.50
CA GLY A 76 -29.78 24.35 19.53
C GLY A 76 -29.57 25.77 18.99
N ARG A 77 -28.37 26.33 19.10
CA ARG A 77 -28.03 27.65 18.53
C ARG A 77 -27.16 27.53 17.28
N GLU A 78 -27.17 28.57 16.46
CA GLU A 78 -26.16 28.74 15.41
C GLU A 78 -24.81 29.00 16.07
N MET A 79 -23.80 28.28 15.59
CA MET A 79 -22.43 28.41 16.09
C MET A 79 -21.44 28.26 14.93
N PRO A 80 -20.29 28.97 14.98
CA PRO A 80 -19.28 28.88 13.94
C PRO A 80 -18.68 27.48 13.89
N VAL A 81 -18.29 27.03 12.69
CA VAL A 81 -17.65 25.72 12.49
C VAL A 81 -16.48 25.50 13.44
N ARG A 82 -15.66 26.52 13.72
CA ARG A 82 -14.55 26.47 14.68
C ARG A 82 -15.00 26.00 16.07
N GLU A 83 -16.07 26.60 16.59
CA GLU A 83 -16.59 26.28 17.94
C GLU A 83 -17.17 24.85 18.00
N ILE A 84 -17.76 24.39 16.88
CA ILE A 84 -18.19 22.99 16.73
C ILE A 84 -16.97 22.06 16.77
N LEU A 85 -15.90 22.40 16.05
CA LEU A 85 -14.67 21.61 16.01
C LEU A 85 -13.98 21.58 17.37
N ASP A 86 -13.93 22.70 18.10
CA ASP A 86 -13.44 22.77 19.47
C ASP A 86 -14.23 21.84 20.41
N SER A 87 -15.54 21.76 20.22
CA SER A 87 -16.40 20.85 20.98
C SER A 87 -16.20 19.37 20.62
N VAL A 88 -15.85 19.10 19.36
CA VAL A 88 -15.59 17.74 18.82
C VAL A 88 -14.23 17.20 19.29
N THR A 89 -13.19 18.04 19.27
CA THR A 89 -11.84 17.67 19.70
C THR A 89 -11.71 17.71 21.23
N ALA A 90 -12.32 18.72 21.86
CA ALA A 90 -12.16 19.09 23.26
C ALA A 90 -10.70 19.14 23.74
N ASP A 91 -9.82 19.52 22.83
CA ASP A 91 -8.42 19.77 23.07
C ASP A 91 -8.05 21.06 22.36
N THR A 92 -7.75 22.09 23.15
CA THR A 92 -7.40 23.42 22.66
C THR A 92 -6.04 23.47 21.99
N ALA A 93 -5.23 22.41 22.08
CA ALA A 93 -3.95 22.29 21.37
C ALA A 93 -4.12 21.84 19.90
N ILE A 94 -5.35 21.52 19.49
CA ILE A 94 -5.65 21.13 18.11
C ILE A 94 -5.88 22.38 17.27
N VAL A 95 -5.10 22.51 16.22
CA VAL A 95 -5.16 23.59 15.25
C VAL A 95 -5.91 23.12 14.01
N TYR A 96 -6.65 24.05 13.40
CA TYR A 96 -7.44 23.83 12.19
C TYR A 96 -6.84 24.60 11.02
N ALA A 97 -6.49 23.91 9.95
CA ALA A 97 -6.10 24.53 8.69
C ALA A 97 -7.16 24.26 7.61
N VAL A 98 -7.54 25.30 6.88
CA VAL A 98 -8.44 25.19 5.72
C VAL A 98 -7.59 25.20 4.46
N LEU A 99 -7.57 24.10 3.72
CA LEU A 99 -6.83 23.96 2.46
C LEU A 99 -7.77 23.45 1.36
N GLY A 100 -8.09 24.33 0.41
CA GLY A 100 -9.02 24.01 -0.66
C GLY A 100 -10.42 23.69 -0.12
N ARG A 101 -10.88 22.43 -0.28
CA ARG A 101 -12.14 21.93 0.29
C ARG A 101 -11.94 21.07 1.53
N HIS A 102 -10.76 21.08 2.14
CA HIS A 102 -10.46 20.27 3.33
C HIS A 102 -10.24 21.14 4.56
N ILE A 103 -10.79 20.70 5.69
CA ILE A 103 -10.47 21.18 7.03
C ILE A 103 -9.59 20.10 7.67
N ILE A 104 -8.32 20.46 7.90
CA ILE A 104 -7.30 19.59 8.47
C ILE A 104 -7.20 19.90 9.96
N LEU A 105 -7.31 18.88 10.81
CA LEU A 105 -7.10 18.99 12.25
C LEU A 105 -5.77 18.33 12.61
N PHE A 106 -4.89 19.08 13.25
CA PHE A 106 -3.56 18.62 13.64
C PHE A 106 -3.16 19.28 14.97
N ARG A 107 -2.27 18.64 15.72
CA ARG A 107 -1.69 19.26 16.91
C ARG A 107 -0.44 20.04 16.51
N GLU A 108 -0.40 21.33 16.84
CA GLU A 108 0.83 22.11 16.70
C GLU A 108 1.74 21.80 17.88
N LEU A 109 2.95 21.35 17.60
CA LEU A 109 3.92 21.08 18.64
C LEU A 109 4.66 22.37 18.93
N ALA A 110 4.49 22.89 20.14
CA ALA A 110 5.38 23.90 20.66
C ALA A 110 6.79 23.30 20.64
N PHE A 111 7.65 23.82 19.77
CA PHE A 111 9.08 23.70 19.96
C PHE A 111 9.39 24.48 21.24
N PRO A 112 9.96 23.86 22.29
CA PRO A 112 10.58 24.68 23.31
C PRO A 112 11.70 25.46 22.63
N ASP A 113 11.52 26.78 22.52
CA ASP A 113 12.64 27.68 22.26
C ASP A 113 13.63 27.48 23.40
N ASN A 114 14.75 26.83 23.07
CA ASN A 114 15.84 26.46 23.97
C ASN A 114 15.45 25.52 25.11
N ALA A 115 15.48 24.23 24.83
CA ALA A 115 15.86 23.25 25.84
C ALA A 115 17.13 22.56 25.32
N ASP A 116 18.22 22.73 26.07
CA ASP A 116 19.44 21.94 25.95
C ASP A 116 19.08 20.45 26.06
N ALA A 117 18.80 19.83 24.92
CA ALA A 117 18.81 18.39 24.81
C ALA A 117 20.28 17.96 24.74
N PRO A 118 20.71 16.94 25.50
CA PRO A 118 22.05 16.39 25.34
C PRO A 118 22.23 15.99 23.88
N ALA A 119 23.37 16.37 23.31
CA ALA A 119 23.79 16.02 21.96
C ALA A 119 24.09 14.51 21.87
N ASP A 120 23.06 13.68 21.95
CA ASP A 120 23.06 12.37 21.32
C ASP A 120 22.33 12.54 19.99
N SER A 121 23.13 12.69 18.95
CA SER A 121 22.78 12.93 17.57
C SER A 121 21.58 12.09 17.10
N LEU A 122 20.53 12.75 16.59
CA LEU A 122 19.61 12.12 15.64
C LEU A 122 20.46 11.51 14.51
N PRO A 123 20.25 10.24 14.11
CA PRO A 123 21.06 9.65 13.05
C PRO A 123 20.85 10.44 11.76
N VAL A 124 21.95 10.87 11.12
CA VAL A 124 21.89 11.46 9.78
C VAL A 124 21.63 10.33 8.80
N PHE A 125 20.48 10.35 8.13
CA PHE A 125 20.16 9.40 7.08
C PHE A 125 20.34 10.04 5.70
N LEU A 126 20.99 9.34 4.78
CA LEU A 126 20.99 9.67 3.36
C LEU A 126 19.75 9.04 2.72
N SER A 127 18.78 9.85 2.29
CA SER A 127 17.66 9.37 1.48
C SER A 127 18.10 9.25 0.04
N ILE A 128 17.80 8.12 -0.61
CA ILE A 128 18.08 7.85 -2.02
C ILE A 128 16.74 7.53 -2.69
N GLY A 129 16.33 8.38 -3.63
CA GLY A 129 15.09 8.18 -4.40
C GLY A 129 15.37 8.13 -5.89
N GLY A 130 14.55 7.41 -6.64
CA GLY A 130 14.75 7.29 -8.08
C GLY A 130 13.72 6.45 -8.80
N LYS A 131 13.97 6.21 -10.09
CA LYS A 131 13.19 5.36 -10.98
C LYS A 131 14.09 4.31 -11.62
N ILE A 132 13.63 3.06 -11.70
CA ILE A 132 14.32 1.95 -12.35
C ILE A 132 13.59 1.64 -13.66
N VAL A 133 14.35 1.62 -14.76
CA VAL A 133 13.83 1.41 -16.11
C VAL A 133 14.69 0.43 -16.91
N ASP A 134 14.09 -0.19 -17.91
CA ASP A 134 14.77 -1.01 -18.91
C ASP A 134 15.66 -0.12 -19.82
N ALA A 135 16.91 -0.52 -20.03
CA ALA A 135 17.86 0.26 -20.81
C ALA A 135 17.53 0.36 -22.31
N ALA A 136 16.83 -0.63 -22.87
CA ALA A 136 16.54 -0.72 -24.30
C ALA A 136 15.30 0.09 -24.70
N ASN A 137 14.24 0.06 -23.89
CA ASN A 137 12.96 0.70 -24.22
C ASN A 137 12.50 1.76 -23.21
N SER A 138 13.25 1.98 -22.12
CA SER A 138 12.92 2.93 -21.04
C SER A 138 11.59 2.64 -20.33
N GLU A 139 11.05 1.42 -20.46
CA GLU A 139 9.86 1.01 -19.72
C GLU A 139 10.19 0.88 -18.21
N PRO A 140 9.27 1.27 -17.32
CA PRO A 140 9.48 1.14 -15.88
C PRO A 140 9.56 -0.33 -15.47
N LEU A 141 10.45 -0.64 -14.53
CA LEU A 141 10.59 -2.00 -13.98
C LEU A 141 9.90 -2.08 -12.62
N PRO A 142 8.66 -2.59 -12.57
CA PRO A 142 7.90 -2.67 -11.34
C PRO A 142 8.41 -3.78 -10.43
N TYR A 143 8.51 -3.50 -9.14
CA TYR A 143 8.99 -4.42 -8.10
C TYR A 143 10.44 -4.92 -8.26
N ALA A 144 11.29 -4.12 -8.89
CA ALA A 144 12.73 -4.26 -8.76
C ALA A 144 13.13 -4.18 -7.30
N THR A 145 14.07 -5.02 -6.89
CA THR A 145 14.61 -5.03 -5.54
C THR A 145 15.78 -4.07 -5.46
N ILE A 146 15.80 -3.26 -4.42
CA ILE A 146 16.89 -2.34 -4.11
C ILE A 146 17.33 -2.65 -2.68
N GLY A 147 18.61 -2.87 -2.45
CA GLY A 147 19.09 -3.16 -1.10
C GLY A 147 20.56 -2.93 -0.93
N ILE A 148 20.99 -2.89 0.33
CA ILE A 148 22.40 -2.84 0.69
C ILE A 148 22.90 -4.28 0.82
N SER A 149 23.94 -4.60 0.06
CA SER A 149 24.52 -5.94 0.02
C SER A 149 24.78 -6.48 1.44
N HIS A 150 24.32 -7.71 1.73
CA HIS A 150 24.53 -8.44 2.99
C HIS A 150 23.99 -7.79 4.28
N ARG A 151 23.30 -6.65 4.20
CA ARG A 151 22.75 -5.95 5.40
C ARG A 151 21.26 -6.17 5.60
N GLY A 152 20.61 -6.86 4.65
CA GLY A 152 19.16 -7.06 4.53
C GLY A 152 18.31 -5.80 4.81
N LYS A 153 18.89 -4.64 4.51
CA LYS A 153 18.24 -3.34 4.42
C LYS A 153 17.88 -3.09 2.96
N GLY A 154 16.64 -2.73 2.66
CA GLY A 154 16.22 -2.50 1.28
C GLY A 154 14.77 -2.08 1.11
N THR A 155 14.41 -1.84 -0.15
CA THR A 155 13.08 -1.43 -0.60
C THR A 155 12.76 -2.11 -1.94
N VAL A 156 11.57 -1.87 -2.49
CA VAL A 156 11.19 -2.32 -3.84
C VAL A 156 10.55 -1.16 -4.63
N THR A 157 10.62 -1.22 -5.96
CA THR A 157 9.93 -0.24 -6.81
C THR A 157 8.42 -0.47 -6.84
N ASN A 158 7.67 0.61 -7.03
CA ASN A 158 6.23 0.55 -7.34
C ASN A 158 5.99 0.23 -8.83
N TYR A 159 4.72 0.30 -9.29
CA TYR A 159 4.37 0.04 -10.69
C TYR A 159 5.04 0.94 -11.72
N ASN A 160 5.39 2.16 -11.33
CA ASN A 160 6.02 3.15 -12.21
C ASN A 160 7.55 3.07 -12.17
N GLY A 161 8.09 2.04 -11.51
CA GLY A 161 9.53 1.85 -11.33
C GLY A 161 10.13 2.77 -10.26
N ASP A 162 9.32 3.52 -9.50
CA ASP A 162 9.82 4.48 -8.52
C ASP A 162 10.14 3.82 -7.17
N PHE A 163 11.21 4.26 -6.51
CA PHE A 163 11.63 3.79 -5.18
C PHE A 163 12.19 4.92 -4.30
N ILE A 164 12.19 4.68 -2.98
CA ILE A 164 12.87 5.49 -1.97
C ILE A 164 13.50 4.54 -0.94
N LEU A 165 14.77 4.78 -0.58
CA LEU A 165 15.54 4.04 0.42
C LEU A 165 16.35 5.01 1.29
N LYS A 166 16.26 4.88 2.62
CA LYS A 166 17.01 5.65 3.61
C LYS A 166 18.20 4.84 4.08
N ILE A 167 19.39 5.41 3.97
CA ILE A 167 20.65 4.76 4.33
C ILE A 167 21.22 5.41 5.57
N SER A 168 21.52 4.60 6.59
CA SER A 168 22.18 5.03 7.83
C SER A 168 23.67 5.29 7.57
N GLU A 169 24.31 6.12 8.40
CA GLU A 169 25.74 6.44 8.26
C GLU A 169 26.65 5.21 8.16
N GLU A 170 26.33 4.16 8.93
CA GLU A 170 27.06 2.89 8.97
C GLU A 170 27.15 2.17 7.61
N ASN A 171 26.17 2.44 6.72
CA ASN A 171 26.05 1.79 5.41
C ASN A 171 26.49 2.72 4.27
N LEU A 172 27.02 3.91 4.55
CA LEU A 172 27.47 4.87 3.52
C LEU A 172 28.65 4.34 2.69
N TYR A 173 29.43 3.42 3.23
CA TYR A 173 30.56 2.81 2.55
C TYR A 173 30.21 1.49 1.83
N ASP A 174 28.96 1.05 1.93
CA ASP A 174 28.50 -0.21 1.32
C ASP A 174 28.07 -0.01 -0.15
N THR A 175 27.66 -1.11 -0.77
CA THR A 175 27.20 -1.17 -2.17
C THR A 175 25.68 -1.32 -2.23
N LEU A 176 25.03 -0.43 -2.96
CA LEU A 176 23.63 -0.54 -3.35
C LEU A 176 23.52 -1.55 -4.50
N THR A 177 22.70 -2.57 -4.31
CA THR A 177 22.37 -3.56 -5.32
C THR A 177 20.96 -3.34 -5.81
N VAL A 178 20.80 -3.22 -7.12
CA VAL A 178 19.51 -3.22 -7.81
C VAL A 178 19.41 -4.49 -8.64
N SER A 179 18.30 -5.21 -8.47
CA SER A 179 18.07 -6.48 -9.14
C SER A 179 16.64 -6.60 -9.64
N TYR A 180 16.50 -7.26 -10.80
CA TYR A 180 15.23 -7.53 -11.43
C TYR A 180 15.30 -8.81 -12.26
N VAL A 181 14.19 -9.55 -12.37
CA VAL A 181 14.16 -10.87 -12.99
C VAL A 181 14.49 -10.76 -14.47
N GLY A 182 15.53 -11.46 -14.94
CA GLY A 182 15.98 -11.43 -16.33
C GLY A 182 16.81 -10.19 -16.69
N TYR A 183 17.36 -9.48 -15.70
CA TYR A 183 18.22 -8.31 -15.89
C TYR A 183 19.52 -8.46 -15.12
N VAL A 184 20.57 -7.83 -15.64
CA VAL A 184 21.90 -7.83 -15.01
C VAL A 184 21.83 -6.96 -13.76
N ASN A 185 22.30 -7.49 -12.63
CA ASN A 185 22.34 -6.73 -11.39
C ASN A 185 23.20 -5.47 -11.54
N ARG A 186 22.72 -4.36 -10.98
CA ARG A 186 23.48 -3.11 -10.91
C ARG A 186 24.03 -2.92 -9.51
N LEU A 187 25.34 -2.75 -9.44
CA LEU A 187 26.08 -2.47 -8.21
C LEU A 187 26.56 -1.03 -8.23
N LEU A 188 26.10 -0.22 -7.27
CA LEU A 188 26.38 1.20 -7.18
C LEU A 188 26.95 1.55 -5.80
N PRO A 189 28.15 2.14 -5.69
CA PRO A 189 28.68 2.59 -4.40
C PRO A 189 27.77 3.67 -3.80
N VAL A 190 27.30 3.50 -2.56
CA VAL A 190 26.32 4.42 -1.94
C VAL A 190 26.81 5.88 -1.96
N ARG A 191 28.09 6.12 -1.65
CA ARG A 191 28.73 7.44 -1.69
C ARG A 191 28.76 8.13 -3.05
N SER A 192 28.65 7.37 -4.13
CA SER A 192 28.65 7.93 -5.49
C SER A 192 27.28 8.43 -5.92
N LEU A 193 26.24 8.17 -5.12
CA LEU A 193 24.86 8.49 -5.45
C LEU A 193 24.52 9.93 -5.05
N PRO A 194 23.91 10.73 -5.95
CA PRO A 194 23.68 12.16 -5.74
C PRO A 194 22.61 12.51 -4.69
N GLY A 195 22.11 11.54 -3.91
CA GLY A 195 21.07 11.73 -2.87
C GLY A 195 19.67 12.12 -3.37
N ASN A 196 19.53 12.55 -4.63
CA ASN A 196 18.28 13.04 -5.22
C ASN A 196 17.69 12.05 -6.25
N VAL A 197 16.52 12.38 -6.80
CA VAL A 197 15.81 11.60 -7.84
C VAL A 197 16.74 11.23 -8.99
N MET A 198 17.07 9.94 -9.12
CA MET A 198 17.94 9.39 -10.17
C MET A 198 17.23 8.34 -11.01
N THR A 199 17.67 8.17 -12.25
CA THR A 199 17.22 7.06 -13.10
C THR A 199 18.31 6.00 -13.15
N ILE A 200 17.99 4.78 -12.74
CA ILE A 200 18.87 3.60 -12.84
C ILE A 200 18.38 2.75 -13.99
N THR A 201 19.23 2.53 -15.01
CA THR A 201 18.90 1.69 -16.15
C THR A 201 19.41 0.27 -15.95
N MET A 202 18.55 -0.72 -16.22
CA MET A 202 18.89 -2.14 -16.13
C MET A 202 19.06 -2.73 -17.53
N ASP A 203 20.19 -3.39 -17.76
CA ASP A 203 20.43 -4.14 -19.01
C ASP A 203 19.76 -5.51 -18.90
N ARG A 204 19.06 -5.94 -19.95
CA ARG A 204 18.49 -7.29 -19.99
C ARG A 204 19.61 -8.31 -19.93
N ASP A 205 19.46 -9.28 -19.05
CA ASP A 205 20.34 -10.44 -18.99
C ASP A 205 19.78 -11.49 -19.94
N PHE A 206 20.24 -11.42 -21.19
CA PHE A 206 19.99 -12.49 -22.12
C PHE A 206 20.93 -13.64 -21.74
N ILE A 207 20.42 -14.62 -21.03
CA ILE A 207 21.06 -15.94 -21.04
C ILE A 207 20.71 -16.52 -22.41
N PRO A 208 21.64 -16.55 -23.40
CA PRO A 208 21.36 -17.26 -24.64
C PRO A 208 21.08 -18.70 -24.24
N ILE A 209 19.84 -19.16 -24.45
CA ILE A 209 19.48 -20.56 -24.25
C ILE A 209 20.43 -21.32 -25.18
N PRO A 210 21.40 -22.10 -24.65
CA PRO A 210 22.10 -23.02 -25.50
C PRO A 210 21.00 -23.97 -25.98
N GLU A 211 20.69 -23.93 -27.27
CA GLU A 211 19.61 -24.70 -27.92
C GLU A 211 19.76 -26.23 -27.69
N ILE A 212 20.84 -26.63 -27.03
CA ILE A 212 21.22 -27.98 -26.66
C ILE A 212 21.76 -27.89 -25.21
N ILE A 213 21.17 -28.65 -24.28
CA ILE A 213 21.40 -28.73 -22.81
C ILE A 213 20.36 -27.99 -21.92
N ILE A 214 19.07 -27.98 -22.28
CA ILE A 214 18.04 -28.19 -21.23
C ILE A 214 18.18 -29.66 -20.84
N ARG A 215 18.98 -29.97 -19.80
CA ARG A 215 18.95 -31.33 -19.25
C ARG A 215 17.52 -31.62 -18.84
N ALA A 216 17.03 -32.79 -19.20
CA ALA A 216 15.77 -33.41 -18.81
C ALA A 216 15.64 -33.54 -17.28
N GLN A 217 15.57 -32.42 -16.57
CA GLN A 217 15.24 -32.39 -15.15
C GLN A 217 13.73 -32.51 -15.07
N ASP A 218 13.27 -33.56 -14.40
CA ASP A 218 11.87 -33.76 -14.10
C ASP A 218 11.38 -32.59 -13.21
N PRO A 219 10.42 -31.76 -13.66
CA PRO A 219 9.88 -30.66 -12.86
C PRO A 219 9.38 -31.13 -11.50
N MET A 220 8.81 -32.33 -11.41
CA MET A 220 8.35 -32.91 -10.15
C MET A 220 9.51 -33.21 -9.20
N MET A 221 10.68 -33.61 -9.71
CA MET A 221 11.88 -33.77 -8.87
C MET A 221 12.32 -32.43 -8.28
N ILE A 222 12.29 -31.35 -9.07
CA ILE A 222 12.63 -30.00 -8.62
C ILE A 222 11.68 -29.57 -7.49
N ILE A 223 10.36 -29.71 -7.70
CA ILE A 223 9.33 -29.37 -6.71
C ILE A 223 9.53 -30.17 -5.40
N ARG A 224 9.76 -31.48 -5.47
CA ARG A 224 10.02 -32.31 -4.29
C ARG A 224 11.28 -31.88 -3.54
N LYS A 225 12.35 -31.55 -4.27
CA LYS A 225 13.59 -31.04 -3.66
C LYS A 225 13.36 -29.70 -2.98
N THR A 226 12.62 -28.79 -3.61
CA THR A 226 12.22 -27.52 -3.01
C THR A 226 11.53 -27.71 -1.67
N VAL A 227 10.50 -28.56 -1.60
CA VAL A 227 9.80 -28.86 -0.34
C VAL A 227 10.76 -29.45 0.71
N SER A 228 11.63 -30.38 0.32
CA SER A 228 12.61 -30.98 1.25
C SER A 228 13.68 -29.99 1.75
N SER A 229 13.97 -28.94 0.97
CA SER A 229 14.99 -27.94 1.26
C SER A 229 14.49 -26.79 2.15
N VAL A 230 13.19 -26.73 2.47
CA VAL A 230 12.61 -25.62 3.24
C VAL A 230 13.33 -25.42 4.58
N THR A 231 13.64 -26.52 5.28
CA THR A 231 14.29 -26.43 6.59
C THR A 231 15.71 -25.85 6.50
N SER A 232 16.50 -26.27 5.50
CA SER A 232 17.88 -25.78 5.32
C SER A 232 17.94 -24.34 4.81
N ASN A 233 17.00 -23.96 3.94
CA ASN A 233 17.02 -22.66 3.27
C ASN A 233 16.35 -21.54 4.08
N TYR A 234 15.28 -21.83 4.82
CA TYR A 234 14.47 -20.82 5.53
C TYR A 234 14.67 -20.85 7.05
N GLY A 235 15.49 -21.79 7.54
CA GLY A 235 16.02 -21.85 8.90
C GLY A 235 15.03 -22.25 10.00
N THR A 236 15.61 -22.54 11.17
CA THR A 236 14.91 -23.12 12.34
C THR A 236 14.93 -22.20 13.57
N THR A 237 15.34 -20.94 13.40
CA THR A 237 15.35 -19.93 14.47
C THR A 237 14.36 -18.80 14.15
N PRO A 238 13.80 -18.12 15.16
CA PRO A 238 12.93 -16.99 14.90
C PRO A 238 13.70 -15.80 14.32
N ALA A 239 12.99 -14.89 13.67
CA ALA A 239 13.52 -13.62 13.19
C ALA A 239 12.52 -12.49 13.48
N LEU A 240 13.02 -11.28 13.68
CA LEU A 240 12.21 -10.07 13.73
C LEU A 240 12.34 -9.35 12.39
N LEU A 241 11.24 -9.14 11.70
CA LEU A 241 11.19 -8.41 10.43
C LEU A 241 10.55 -7.05 10.65
N THR A 242 11.10 -6.00 10.05
CA THR A 242 10.41 -4.71 9.91
C THR A 242 9.91 -4.60 8.47
N GLY A 243 8.66 -4.19 8.28
CA GLY A 243 8.09 -4.04 6.95
C GLY A 243 7.15 -2.85 6.82
N PHE A 244 7.00 -2.41 5.58
CA PHE A 244 6.02 -1.41 5.18
C PHE A 244 4.84 -2.12 4.51
N TYR A 245 3.65 -1.96 5.10
CA TYR A 245 2.40 -2.51 4.62
C TYR A 245 1.53 -1.42 4.01
N ARG A 246 0.84 -1.73 2.91
CA ARG A 246 -0.19 -0.87 2.33
C ARG A 246 -1.34 -1.66 1.75
N GLU A 247 -2.54 -1.11 1.80
CA GLU A 247 -3.75 -1.68 1.18
C GLU A 247 -4.62 -0.58 0.58
N GLY A 248 -5.33 -0.92 -0.49
CA GLY A 248 -6.18 0.02 -1.21
C GLY A 248 -7.42 -0.64 -1.80
N VAL A 249 -8.51 0.12 -1.84
CA VAL A 249 -9.75 -0.23 -2.54
C VAL A 249 -10.09 0.91 -3.50
N TYR A 250 -10.21 0.58 -4.78
CA TYR A 250 -10.50 1.51 -5.86
C TYR A 250 -11.83 1.16 -6.49
N ARG A 251 -12.55 2.18 -6.93
CA ARG A 251 -13.76 2.04 -7.74
C ARG A 251 -13.59 2.90 -8.98
N ARG A 252 -13.61 2.29 -10.17
CA ARG A 252 -13.44 3.00 -11.45
C ARG A 252 -12.21 3.95 -11.46
N LYS A 253 -11.09 3.50 -10.89
CA LYS A 253 -9.82 4.24 -10.68
C LYS A 253 -9.83 5.32 -9.58
N GLU A 254 -10.96 5.56 -8.93
CA GLU A 254 -11.01 6.47 -7.78
C GLU A 254 -10.74 5.69 -6.49
N PRO A 255 -9.73 6.07 -5.69
CA PRO A 255 -9.47 5.43 -4.41
C PRO A 255 -10.63 5.70 -3.44
N GLN A 256 -11.12 4.64 -2.82
CA GLN A 256 -12.21 4.66 -1.84
C GLN A 256 -11.66 4.55 -0.42
N ILE A 257 -10.72 3.61 -0.24
CA ILE A 257 -10.01 3.38 1.01
C ILE A 257 -8.54 3.18 0.65
N TYR A 258 -7.65 3.81 1.40
CA TYR A 258 -6.22 3.58 1.33
C TYR A 258 -5.66 3.55 2.74
N SER A 259 -4.78 2.61 3.06
CA SER A 259 -4.19 2.47 4.39
C SER A 259 -2.77 1.99 4.30
N GLU A 260 -1.91 2.52 5.17
CA GLU A 260 -0.48 2.20 5.23
C GLU A 260 -0.05 1.95 6.66
N ALA A 261 1.01 1.18 6.85
CA ALA A 261 1.54 0.83 8.16
C ALA A 261 3.04 0.52 8.13
N VAL A 262 3.73 0.87 9.20
CA VAL A 262 4.99 0.21 9.56
C VAL A 262 4.66 -0.90 10.53
N VAL A 263 5.06 -2.12 10.19
CA VAL A 263 4.82 -3.32 11.00
C VAL A 263 6.13 -3.94 11.45
N LYS A 264 6.11 -4.53 12.65
CA LYS A 264 7.10 -5.51 13.08
C LYS A 264 6.48 -6.88 13.08
N ILE A 265 7.19 -7.86 12.55
CA ILE A 265 6.74 -9.23 12.41
C ILE A 265 7.70 -10.12 13.18
N TYR A 266 7.20 -10.77 14.24
CA TYR A 266 7.87 -11.92 14.79
C TYR A 266 7.63 -13.08 13.83
N LYS A 267 8.67 -13.44 13.09
CA LYS A 267 8.68 -14.60 12.21
C LYS A 267 9.12 -15.81 13.04
N SER A 268 8.20 -16.75 13.20
CA SER A 268 8.48 -18.03 13.85
C SER A 268 9.44 -18.88 12.99
N PRO A 269 10.17 -19.84 13.59
CA PRO A 269 10.95 -20.81 12.82
C PRO A 269 10.11 -21.50 11.74
N TYR A 270 10.64 -21.64 10.53
CA TYR A 270 9.90 -22.23 9.42
C TYR A 270 9.64 -23.73 9.64
N ALA A 271 10.60 -24.43 10.23
CA ALA A 271 10.46 -25.84 10.58
C ALA A 271 10.33 -26.06 12.10
N ARG A 272 9.62 -27.14 12.48
CA ARG A 272 9.53 -27.67 13.86
C ARG A 272 9.01 -26.69 14.91
N SER A 273 8.13 -25.76 14.51
CA SER A 273 7.55 -24.76 15.41
C SER A 273 6.02 -24.78 15.35
N LEU A 274 5.40 -24.99 16.52
CA LEU A 274 3.96 -24.80 16.75
C LEU A 274 3.57 -23.33 16.94
N GLN A 275 4.55 -22.44 16.93
CA GLN A 275 4.33 -21.02 17.16
C GLN A 275 3.86 -20.34 15.88
N ASN A 276 2.80 -19.55 15.99
CA ASN A 276 2.36 -18.67 14.91
C ASN A 276 3.22 -17.40 14.85
N ASP A 277 3.30 -16.83 13.65
CA ASP A 277 3.83 -15.49 13.44
C ASP A 277 2.98 -14.46 14.17
N GLN A 278 3.61 -13.38 14.61
CA GLN A 278 2.92 -12.26 15.25
C GLN A 278 3.22 -10.98 14.48
N ILE A 279 2.22 -10.12 14.33
CA ILE A 279 2.41 -8.78 13.78
C ILE A 279 2.10 -7.78 14.87
N LYS A 280 2.97 -6.77 14.99
CA LYS A 280 2.76 -5.54 15.76
C LYS A 280 2.73 -4.39 14.78
N VAL A 281 1.67 -3.58 14.82
CA VAL A 281 1.61 -2.33 14.06
C VAL A 281 2.32 -1.26 14.88
N ILE A 282 3.37 -0.67 14.34
CA ILE A 282 4.14 0.38 15.03
C ILE A 282 3.41 1.71 14.85
N ARG A 283 3.07 2.02 13.59
CA ARG A 283 2.29 3.18 13.18
C ARG A 283 1.52 2.85 11.92
N SER A 284 0.45 3.58 11.70
CA SER A 284 -0.42 3.39 10.54
C SER A 284 -1.12 4.69 10.18
N ARG A 285 -1.58 4.81 8.94
CA ARG A 285 -2.43 5.92 8.52
C ARG A 285 -3.51 5.42 7.58
N LYS A 286 -4.65 6.11 7.57
CA LYS A 286 -5.81 5.75 6.74
C LYS A 286 -6.35 6.97 6.01
N MET A 287 -6.82 6.72 4.81
CA MET A 287 -7.64 7.61 4.02
C MET A 287 -8.92 6.90 3.62
N GLU A 288 -10.04 7.62 3.67
CA GLU A 288 -11.35 7.10 3.32
C GLU A 288 -12.21 8.20 2.69
N ASN A 289 -12.83 7.90 1.55
CA ASN A 289 -13.78 8.79 0.91
C ASN A 289 -15.18 8.58 1.52
N LEU A 290 -15.63 9.54 2.33
CA LEU A 290 -16.90 9.49 3.07
C LEU A 290 -18.12 9.99 2.26
N GLU A 291 -17.94 10.54 1.05
CA GLU A 291 -19.03 11.10 0.24
C GLU A 291 -19.97 10.03 -0.36
N VAL A 292 -19.55 8.76 -0.38
CA VAL A 292 -20.35 7.67 -0.93
C VAL A 292 -21.39 7.24 0.11
N LYS A 293 -22.56 7.89 0.08
CA LYS A 293 -23.81 7.42 0.73
C LYS A 293 -24.28 6.02 0.26
N ASP A 294 -23.60 5.42 -0.72
CA ASP A 294 -23.82 4.04 -1.16
C ASP A 294 -22.98 3.07 -0.32
N THR A 295 -23.68 2.23 0.40
CA THR A 295 -23.30 1.11 1.28
C THR A 295 -22.30 0.06 0.73
N LEU A 296 -21.59 0.34 -0.37
CA LEU A 296 -20.61 -0.54 -1.01
C LEU A 296 -19.20 -0.37 -0.43
N ALA A 297 -19.08 -0.22 0.89
CA ALA A 297 -17.81 -0.46 1.58
C ALA A 297 -17.55 -1.97 1.53
N VAL A 298 -17.06 -2.45 0.39
CA VAL A 298 -16.54 -3.79 0.20
C VAL A 298 -15.36 -3.88 1.15
N ARG A 299 -15.60 -4.51 2.29
CA ARG A 299 -14.60 -4.71 3.32
C ARG A 299 -14.01 -6.06 3.06
N LEU A 300 -12.74 -6.11 2.70
CA LEU A 300 -12.11 -7.34 2.25
C LEU A 300 -11.38 -8.00 3.41
N LYS A 301 -11.21 -9.32 3.33
CA LYS A 301 -10.36 -10.08 4.25
C LYS A 301 -8.88 -9.97 3.86
N ALA A 302 -8.59 -9.34 2.73
CA ALA A 302 -7.27 -8.89 2.33
C ALA A 302 -6.77 -7.86 3.36
N GLY A 303 -5.79 -8.26 4.16
CA GLY A 303 -5.32 -7.56 5.34
C GLY A 303 -3.97 -8.14 5.77
N LEU A 304 -3.45 -7.70 6.91
CA LEU A 304 -2.19 -8.20 7.48
C LEU A 304 -2.13 -9.74 7.66
N SER A 305 -3.26 -10.43 7.83
CA SER A 305 -3.27 -11.91 7.86
C SER A 305 -3.03 -12.52 6.48
N ALA A 306 -3.52 -11.90 5.40
CA ALA A 306 -3.33 -12.40 4.04
C ALA A 306 -1.86 -12.31 3.63
N THR A 307 -1.12 -11.30 4.08
CA THR A 307 0.32 -11.19 3.79
C THR A 307 1.13 -12.28 4.48
N LEU A 308 0.78 -12.68 5.70
CA LEU A 308 1.40 -13.82 6.39
C LEU A 308 1.05 -15.15 5.71
N ALA A 309 -0.20 -15.31 5.26
CA ALA A 309 -0.64 -16.52 4.57
C ALA A 309 0.05 -16.71 3.21
N LEU A 310 0.53 -15.61 2.60
CA LEU A 310 1.30 -15.65 1.35
C LEU A 310 2.79 -15.94 1.56
N ASP A 311 3.21 -16.29 2.77
CA ASP A 311 4.48 -16.94 3.01
C ASP A 311 4.37 -18.45 2.78
N GLY A 312 4.42 -18.82 1.50
CA GLY A 312 4.32 -20.18 1.01
C GLY A 312 5.39 -21.15 1.52
N MET A 313 6.48 -20.65 2.10
CA MET A 313 7.53 -21.51 2.65
C MET A 313 7.27 -21.82 4.13
N ARG A 314 6.52 -20.95 4.82
CA ARG A 314 5.99 -21.22 6.15
C ARG A 314 4.76 -22.11 6.10
N HIS A 315 3.85 -21.82 5.17
CA HIS A 315 2.63 -22.58 4.91
C HIS A 315 2.68 -23.00 3.45
N LEU A 316 3.13 -24.23 3.17
CA LEU A 316 3.27 -24.74 1.80
C LEU A 316 2.02 -24.39 0.98
N PHE A 317 2.22 -23.65 -0.11
CA PHE A 317 1.16 -23.40 -1.07
C PHE A 317 0.62 -24.73 -1.60
N ASP A 318 -0.65 -24.79 -2.01
CA ASP A 318 -1.26 -26.02 -2.51
C ASP A 318 -0.45 -26.65 -3.65
N PHE A 319 0.11 -25.84 -4.56
CA PHE A 319 0.97 -26.31 -5.65
C PHE A 319 2.39 -26.75 -5.20
N LEU A 320 2.70 -26.65 -3.92
CA LEU A 320 3.91 -27.18 -3.27
C LEU A 320 3.59 -28.19 -2.17
N ASP A 321 2.31 -28.41 -1.85
CA ASP A 321 1.89 -29.42 -0.88
C ASP A 321 1.99 -30.81 -1.52
N PRO A 322 2.79 -31.75 -0.95
CA PRO A 322 2.86 -33.12 -1.43
C PRO A 322 1.51 -33.84 -1.53
N GLN A 323 0.51 -33.44 -0.73
CA GLN A 323 -0.85 -34.01 -0.80
C GLN A 323 -1.63 -33.57 -2.05
N SER A 324 -1.22 -32.46 -2.66
CA SER A 324 -1.90 -31.84 -3.79
C SER A 324 -1.17 -32.05 -5.11
N PHE A 325 0.01 -32.68 -5.14
CA PHE A 325 0.78 -32.86 -6.39
C PHE A 325 -0.01 -33.56 -7.51
N ASP A 326 -0.94 -34.45 -7.18
CA ASP A 326 -1.76 -35.16 -8.17
C ASP A 326 -2.85 -34.29 -8.80
N THR A 327 -3.12 -33.09 -8.28
CA THR A 327 -4.07 -32.13 -8.86
C THR A 327 -3.42 -31.15 -9.85
N TYR A 328 -2.09 -31.14 -9.95
CA TYR A 328 -1.32 -30.18 -10.74
C TYR A 328 -0.50 -30.84 -11.87
N GLU A 329 -0.28 -30.08 -12.94
CA GLU A 329 0.72 -30.32 -13.99
C GLU A 329 1.84 -29.29 -13.83
N TYR A 330 3.09 -29.73 -13.98
CA TYR A 330 4.28 -28.89 -13.83
C TYR A 330 5.14 -28.96 -15.07
N HIS A 331 5.61 -27.80 -15.53
CA HIS A 331 6.47 -27.67 -16.70
C HIS A 331 7.65 -26.76 -16.39
N LEU A 332 8.87 -27.25 -16.61
CA LEU A 332 10.06 -26.39 -16.65
C LEU A 332 9.99 -25.59 -17.96
N THR A 333 9.75 -24.28 -17.85
CA THR A 333 9.54 -23.40 -19.01
C THR A 333 10.79 -22.61 -19.37
N ASP A 334 11.61 -22.23 -18.38
CA ASP A 334 12.80 -21.41 -18.58
C ASP A 334 13.83 -21.56 -17.45
N ILE A 335 15.02 -20.98 -17.63
CA ILE A 335 16.03 -20.74 -16.59
C ILE A 335 16.45 -19.29 -16.68
N VAL A 336 16.18 -18.52 -15.64
CA VAL A 336 16.41 -17.06 -15.60
C VAL A 336 17.45 -16.68 -14.55
N SER A 337 18.07 -15.51 -14.71
CA SER A 337 18.92 -14.90 -13.69
C SER A 337 18.09 -13.99 -12.77
N ILE A 338 18.22 -14.18 -11.45
CA ILE A 338 17.61 -13.35 -10.41
C ILE A 338 18.63 -13.17 -9.29
N ASP A 339 18.98 -11.93 -8.96
CA ASP A 339 19.94 -11.61 -7.88
C ASP A 339 21.31 -12.29 -8.11
N ASP A 340 21.79 -12.33 -9.37
CA ASP A 340 23.00 -13.06 -9.83
C ASP A 340 22.97 -14.59 -9.59
N GLN A 341 21.78 -15.14 -9.33
CA GLN A 341 21.56 -16.57 -9.17
C GLN A 341 20.68 -17.11 -10.31
N SER A 342 21.04 -18.27 -10.85
CA SER A 342 20.17 -18.98 -11.79
C SER A 342 18.96 -19.58 -11.07
N ALA A 343 17.77 -19.39 -11.63
CA ALA A 343 16.53 -19.94 -11.13
C ALA A 343 15.77 -20.68 -12.24
N PHE A 344 15.34 -21.91 -11.97
CA PHE A 344 14.36 -22.62 -12.77
C PHE A 344 13.02 -21.89 -12.73
N VAL A 345 12.36 -21.74 -13.88
CA VAL A 345 10.97 -21.28 -13.97
C VAL A 345 10.09 -22.51 -14.16
N ILE A 346 9.33 -22.87 -13.13
CA ILE A 346 8.38 -23.98 -13.18
C ILE A 346 6.97 -23.41 -13.27
N SER A 347 6.33 -23.58 -14.42
CA SER A 347 4.91 -23.28 -14.59
C SER A 347 4.06 -24.40 -14.03
N PHE A 348 3.02 -24.07 -13.27
CA PHE A 348 2.09 -25.01 -12.68
C PHE A 348 0.64 -24.63 -12.99
N ARG A 349 -0.17 -25.64 -13.29
CA ARG A 349 -1.60 -25.48 -13.60
C ARG A 349 -2.38 -26.66 -13.05
N GLN A 350 -3.63 -26.46 -12.68
CA GLN A 350 -4.49 -27.59 -12.31
C GLN A 350 -4.75 -28.50 -13.51
N LYS A 351 -4.86 -29.80 -13.27
CA LYS A 351 -5.24 -30.78 -14.30
C LYS A 351 -6.63 -30.50 -14.84
N GLN A 352 -6.87 -30.84 -16.11
CA GLN A 352 -8.10 -30.48 -16.84
C GLN A 352 -9.40 -31.01 -16.21
N TRP A 353 -9.33 -32.09 -15.42
CA TRP A 353 -10.50 -32.68 -14.74
C TRP A 353 -10.76 -32.11 -13.35
N ILE A 354 -9.86 -31.28 -12.82
CA ILE A 354 -10.03 -30.59 -11.54
C ILE A 354 -10.91 -29.37 -11.79
N THR A 355 -11.96 -29.19 -10.99
CA THR A 355 -12.95 -28.10 -11.19
C THR A 355 -12.99 -27.11 -10.04
N GLU A 356 -12.31 -27.45 -8.95
CA GLU A 356 -12.02 -26.60 -7.82
C GLU A 356 -11.19 -25.38 -8.27
N PRO A 357 -11.36 -24.21 -7.63
CA PRO A 357 -10.67 -22.98 -7.99
C PRO A 357 -9.23 -22.97 -7.47
N LEU A 358 -8.41 -23.89 -7.99
CA LEU A 358 -7.00 -23.99 -7.65
C LEU A 358 -6.20 -22.85 -8.28
N MET A 359 -5.00 -22.64 -7.75
CA MET A 359 -4.07 -21.63 -8.27
C MET A 359 -3.39 -22.09 -9.57
N GLN A 360 -2.90 -21.17 -10.37
CA GLN A 360 -2.00 -21.42 -11.50
C GLN A 360 -0.97 -20.30 -11.59
N GLY A 361 0.20 -20.56 -12.16
CA GLY A 361 1.23 -19.54 -12.29
C GLY A 361 2.62 -20.14 -12.45
N ASP A 362 3.63 -19.38 -12.06
CA ASP A 362 5.03 -19.73 -12.19
C ASP A 362 5.75 -19.60 -10.84
N ILE A 363 6.60 -20.57 -10.54
CA ILE A 363 7.50 -20.55 -9.39
C ILE A 363 8.95 -20.55 -9.87
N TYR A 364 9.74 -19.65 -9.28
CA TYR A 364 11.15 -19.45 -9.56
C TYR A 364 11.97 -20.09 -8.45
N ILE A 365 12.75 -21.11 -8.80
CA ILE A 365 13.46 -21.97 -7.85
C ILE A 365 14.96 -21.89 -8.14
N ASN A 366 15.76 -21.48 -7.17
CA ASN A 366 17.21 -21.43 -7.28
C ASN A 366 17.79 -22.80 -7.71
N VAL A 367 18.65 -22.78 -8.73
CA VAL A 367 19.17 -24.00 -9.38
C VAL A 367 20.08 -24.82 -8.45
N ASP A 368 20.80 -24.15 -7.55
CA ASP A 368 21.83 -24.77 -6.72
C ASP A 368 21.26 -25.33 -5.41
N ASN A 369 20.37 -24.58 -4.76
CA ASN A 369 19.88 -24.91 -3.41
C ASN A 369 18.38 -25.21 -3.34
N TYR A 370 17.65 -25.13 -4.45
CA TYR A 370 16.21 -25.38 -4.55
C TYR A 370 15.29 -24.48 -3.70
N SER A 371 15.82 -23.36 -3.19
CA SER A 371 15.02 -22.33 -2.53
C SER A 371 14.08 -21.64 -3.52
N VAL A 372 12.90 -21.27 -3.06
CA VAL A 372 11.98 -20.42 -3.84
C VAL A 372 12.44 -18.97 -3.70
N VAL A 373 12.68 -18.32 -4.83
CA VAL A 373 13.06 -16.89 -4.88
C VAL A 373 11.87 -16.00 -5.24
N LEU A 374 10.93 -16.51 -6.03
CA LEU A 374 9.73 -15.80 -6.45
C LEU A 374 8.62 -16.80 -6.77
N ALA A 375 7.37 -16.45 -6.46
CA ALA A 375 6.18 -17.13 -6.94
C ALA A 375 5.18 -16.08 -7.42
N GLU A 376 4.70 -16.23 -8.65
CA GLU A 376 3.68 -15.38 -9.28
C GLU A 376 2.52 -16.26 -9.70
N PHE A 377 1.34 -16.03 -9.14
CA PHE A 377 0.23 -16.96 -9.32
C PHE A 377 -1.12 -16.29 -9.18
N GLU A 378 -2.14 -16.91 -9.74
CA GLU A 378 -3.52 -16.44 -9.66
C GLU A 378 -4.46 -17.61 -9.43
N VAL A 379 -5.64 -17.33 -8.86
CA VAL A 379 -6.74 -18.30 -8.89
C VAL A 379 -7.12 -18.54 -10.35
N ASN A 380 -7.28 -19.80 -10.75
CA ASN A 380 -7.62 -20.16 -12.12
C ASN A 380 -8.80 -19.33 -12.64
N PRO A 381 -8.63 -18.51 -13.69
CA PRO A 381 -9.67 -17.63 -14.21
C PRO A 381 -10.95 -18.36 -14.64
N LEU A 382 -10.88 -19.65 -14.99
CA LEU A 382 -12.05 -20.45 -15.34
C LEU A 382 -12.96 -20.72 -14.13
N TYR A 383 -12.40 -20.75 -12.93
CA TYR A 383 -13.08 -21.16 -11.70
C TYR A 383 -13.11 -20.07 -10.64
N VAL A 384 -12.52 -18.90 -10.90
CA VAL A 384 -12.43 -17.78 -9.95
C VAL A 384 -13.80 -17.36 -9.40
N ASP A 385 -14.85 -17.40 -10.23
CA ASP A 385 -16.24 -17.11 -9.84
C ASP A 385 -16.74 -18.02 -8.69
N GLN A 386 -16.21 -19.25 -8.55
CA GLN A 386 -16.58 -20.20 -7.49
C GLN A 386 -16.02 -19.83 -6.12
N THR A 387 -14.96 -19.01 -6.08
CA THR A 387 -14.39 -18.54 -4.80
C THR A 387 -15.36 -17.66 -4.00
N GLY A 388 -16.40 -17.15 -4.68
CA GLY A 388 -17.53 -16.46 -4.07
C GLY A 388 -17.10 -15.30 -3.18
N GLU A 389 -17.54 -15.32 -1.93
CA GLU A 389 -17.26 -14.27 -0.95
C GLU A 389 -16.04 -14.55 -0.05
N SER A 390 -15.22 -15.56 -0.38
CA SER A 390 -14.09 -15.98 0.49
C SER A 390 -13.10 -14.86 0.79
N PHE A 391 -12.96 -13.90 -0.13
CA PHE A 391 -12.08 -12.74 -0.01
C PHE A 391 -12.77 -11.51 0.60
N ILE A 392 -14.06 -11.60 0.92
CA ILE A 392 -14.91 -10.51 1.38
C ILE A 392 -15.24 -10.70 2.87
N SER A 393 -14.95 -9.69 3.69
CA SER A 393 -15.26 -9.70 5.12
C SER A 393 -16.75 -9.46 5.38
N ARG A 394 -17.41 -8.62 4.57
CA ARG A 394 -18.84 -8.34 4.68
C ARG A 394 -19.39 -7.70 3.41
N LEU A 395 -20.37 -8.35 2.78
CA LEU A 395 -21.18 -7.78 1.70
C LEU A 395 -22.57 -7.39 2.24
N PRO A 396 -23.09 -6.19 1.96
CA PRO A 396 -24.49 -5.88 2.28
C PRO A 396 -25.42 -6.75 1.42
N TRP A 397 -26.51 -7.25 2.02
CA TRP A 397 -27.46 -8.20 1.40
C TRP A 397 -28.06 -7.72 0.06
N GLU A 398 -28.06 -6.42 -0.18
CA GLU A 398 -28.60 -5.75 -1.38
C GLU A 398 -27.66 -5.83 -2.59
N PHE A 399 -26.45 -6.34 -2.40
CA PHE A 399 -25.42 -6.44 -3.42
C PHE A 399 -25.03 -7.89 -3.68
N SER A 400 -24.60 -8.13 -4.90
CA SER A 400 -23.86 -9.33 -5.29
C SER A 400 -22.47 -8.90 -5.74
N MET A 401 -21.46 -9.67 -5.40
CA MET A 401 -20.09 -9.45 -5.82
C MET A 401 -19.56 -10.71 -6.49
N LYS A 402 -18.88 -10.53 -7.62
CA LYS A 402 -18.21 -11.61 -8.35
C LYS A 402 -16.74 -11.26 -8.49
N PRO A 403 -15.82 -12.17 -8.08
CA PRO A 403 -14.39 -12.00 -8.34
C PRO A 403 -14.11 -12.18 -9.84
N GLU A 404 -13.30 -11.30 -10.41
CA GLU A 404 -12.86 -11.37 -11.81
C GLU A 404 -11.46 -11.98 -11.94
N TYR A 405 -10.59 -11.61 -11.01
CA TYR A 405 -9.23 -12.13 -10.92
C TYR A 405 -8.75 -12.00 -9.48
N VAL A 406 -7.87 -12.90 -9.07
CA VAL A 406 -7.22 -12.91 -7.77
C VAL A 406 -5.78 -13.32 -8.00
N ARG A 407 -4.87 -12.35 -7.94
CA ARG A 407 -3.45 -12.51 -8.30
C ARG A 407 -2.57 -12.23 -7.10
N TYR A 408 -1.51 -13.00 -6.99
CA TYR A 408 -0.56 -12.94 -5.89
C TYR A 408 0.86 -13.00 -6.40
N ARG A 409 1.74 -12.36 -5.64
CA ARG A 409 3.18 -12.39 -5.83
C ARG A 409 3.84 -12.51 -4.47
N ALA A 410 4.74 -13.48 -4.31
CA ALA A 410 5.54 -13.65 -3.11
C ALA A 410 7.01 -13.80 -3.49
N ARG A 411 7.85 -12.88 -3.03
CA ARG A 411 9.30 -12.89 -3.26
C ARG A 411 10.03 -13.18 -1.96
N TYR A 412 11.11 -13.94 -2.08
CA TYR A 412 12.03 -14.24 -0.99
C TYR A 412 13.42 -13.70 -1.31
N ARG A 413 14.17 -13.33 -0.28
CA ARG A 413 15.54 -12.83 -0.39
C ARG A 413 16.45 -13.62 0.53
N ASN A 414 17.63 -13.97 0.05
CA ASN A 414 18.69 -14.52 0.88
C ASN A 414 19.34 -13.41 1.70
N VAL A 415 19.44 -13.62 3.01
CA VAL A 415 20.22 -12.78 3.90
C VAL A 415 21.07 -13.67 4.79
N ASP A 416 22.39 -13.54 4.68
CA ASP A 416 23.40 -14.34 5.37
C ASP A 416 23.17 -15.85 5.29
N GLY A 417 22.85 -16.34 4.07
CA GLY A 417 22.67 -17.77 3.80
C GLY A 417 21.26 -18.29 4.13
N ARG A 418 20.35 -17.45 4.64
CA ARG A 418 18.97 -17.82 4.96
C ARG A 418 17.96 -16.99 4.17
N TYR A 419 16.96 -17.64 3.59
CA TYR A 419 15.89 -16.98 2.85
C TYR A 419 14.78 -16.50 3.78
N TYR A 420 14.30 -15.28 3.53
CA TYR A 420 13.17 -14.67 4.21
C TYR A 420 12.19 -14.11 3.20
N LEU A 421 10.91 -14.04 3.57
CA LEU A 421 9.92 -13.26 2.83
C LEU A 421 10.41 -11.83 2.68
N ALA A 422 10.45 -11.33 1.45
CA ALA A 422 10.97 -10.02 1.11
C ALA A 422 9.88 -9.08 0.60
N HIS A 423 8.93 -9.61 -0.18
CA HIS A 423 7.83 -8.84 -0.74
C HIS A 423 6.63 -9.74 -0.97
N VAL A 424 5.45 -9.22 -0.64
CA VAL A 424 4.17 -9.85 -0.95
C VAL A 424 3.25 -8.82 -1.56
N ARG A 425 2.53 -9.22 -2.60
CA ARG A 425 1.46 -8.43 -3.18
C ARG A 425 0.27 -9.30 -3.53
N GLY A 426 -0.93 -8.79 -3.27
CA GLY A 426 -2.17 -9.34 -3.79
C GLY A 426 -2.96 -8.28 -4.54
N ASP A 427 -3.42 -8.61 -5.74
CA ASP A 427 -4.27 -7.78 -6.59
C ASP A 427 -5.56 -8.54 -6.92
N LEU A 428 -6.70 -8.00 -6.47
CA LEU A 428 -8.01 -8.62 -6.60
C LEU A 428 -8.97 -7.70 -7.33
N GLY A 429 -9.63 -8.22 -8.36
CA GLY A 429 -10.65 -7.53 -9.13
C GLY A 429 -12.03 -8.10 -8.82
N PHE A 430 -13.02 -7.23 -8.64
CA PHE A 430 -14.40 -7.62 -8.40
C PHE A 430 -15.39 -6.78 -9.19
N THR A 431 -16.43 -7.42 -9.71
CA THR A 431 -17.63 -6.71 -10.17
C THR A 431 -18.70 -6.79 -9.09
N ALA A 432 -19.24 -5.64 -8.67
CA ALA A 432 -20.40 -5.55 -7.79
C ALA A 432 -21.66 -5.11 -8.56
N ARG A 433 -22.80 -5.74 -8.27
CA ARG A 433 -24.11 -5.36 -8.81
C ARG A 433 -25.13 -5.24 -7.69
N GLY A 434 -25.76 -4.08 -7.57
CA GLY A 434 -26.87 -3.85 -6.64
C GLY A 434 -28.17 -4.41 -7.22
N ARG A 435 -28.98 -5.07 -6.38
CA ARG A 435 -30.24 -5.72 -6.81
C ARG A 435 -31.23 -4.78 -7.51
N LYS A 436 -31.20 -3.48 -7.17
CA LYS A 436 -32.07 -2.44 -7.76
C LYS A 436 -31.38 -1.57 -8.82
N LYS A 437 -30.10 -1.82 -9.13
CA LYS A 437 -29.32 -1.02 -10.09
C LYS A 437 -29.08 -1.80 -11.38
N VAL A 438 -29.22 -1.11 -12.51
CA VAL A 438 -29.03 -1.71 -13.84
C VAL A 438 -27.55 -1.86 -14.18
N PHE A 439 -26.69 -0.99 -13.61
CA PHE A 439 -25.25 -0.96 -13.88
C PHE A 439 -24.44 -1.61 -12.76
N SER A 440 -23.42 -2.36 -13.15
CA SER A 440 -22.39 -2.85 -12.24
C SER A 440 -21.29 -1.80 -11.98
N SER A 441 -20.57 -1.98 -10.89
CA SER A 441 -19.36 -1.21 -10.55
C SER A 441 -18.19 -2.17 -10.37
N ARG A 442 -17.06 -1.85 -11.00
CA ARG A 442 -15.81 -2.59 -10.84
C ARG A 442 -15.02 -2.03 -9.67
N PHE A 443 -14.53 -2.93 -8.84
CA PHE A 443 -13.68 -2.68 -7.70
C PHE A 443 -12.33 -3.35 -7.92
N ASN A 444 -11.26 -2.63 -7.62
CA ASN A 444 -9.90 -3.15 -7.65
C ASN A 444 -9.32 -2.98 -6.26
N VAL A 445 -8.67 -4.02 -5.78
CA VAL A 445 -8.21 -4.12 -4.40
C VAL A 445 -6.78 -4.57 -4.47
N PHE A 446 -5.92 -3.93 -3.70
CA PHE A 446 -4.60 -4.48 -3.47
C PHE A 446 -4.23 -4.46 -1.99
N PHE A 447 -3.29 -5.32 -1.66
CA PHE A 447 -2.51 -5.24 -0.43
C PHE A 447 -1.07 -5.63 -0.74
N GLU A 448 -0.14 -5.04 -0.01
CA GLU A 448 1.28 -5.17 -0.29
C GLU A 448 2.08 -5.05 1.02
N LEU A 449 3.09 -5.90 1.16
CA LEU A 449 4.04 -5.88 2.27
C LEU A 449 5.45 -5.96 1.69
N ALA A 450 6.27 -4.95 1.95
CA ALA A 450 7.70 -5.00 1.68
C ALA A 450 8.48 -5.11 2.99
N ILE A 451 9.35 -6.11 3.11
CA ILE A 451 10.26 -6.26 4.26
C ILE A 451 11.49 -5.40 4.00
N THR A 452 11.72 -4.45 4.90
CA THR A 452 12.78 -3.44 4.79
C THR A 452 13.97 -3.75 5.69
N GLU A 453 13.76 -4.54 6.76
CA GLU A 453 14.80 -4.90 7.73
C GLU A 453 14.55 -6.31 8.27
N HIS A 454 15.62 -6.97 8.68
CA HIS A 454 15.61 -8.26 9.33
C HIS A 454 16.58 -8.24 10.51
N ARG A 455 16.22 -8.92 11.60
CA ARG A 455 17.08 -9.11 12.78
C ARG A 455 16.91 -10.51 13.32
N THR A 456 18.02 -11.22 13.51
CA THR A 456 18.05 -12.59 14.04
C THR A 456 18.50 -12.65 15.50
N GLU A 457 19.10 -11.58 16.00
CA GLU A 457 19.59 -11.46 17.37
C GLU A 457 18.51 -10.96 18.33
N ASN A 458 18.51 -11.50 19.55
CA ASN A 458 17.62 -11.09 20.65
C ASN A 458 16.14 -10.98 20.20
N VAL A 459 15.66 -12.02 19.51
CA VAL A 459 14.30 -12.06 18.97
C VAL A 459 13.34 -12.55 20.04
N ALA A 460 12.48 -11.65 20.51
CA ALA A 460 11.41 -11.95 21.46
C ALA A 460 10.04 -11.83 20.77
N ARG A 461 9.08 -12.58 21.31
CA ARG A 461 7.66 -12.46 20.94
C ARG A 461 7.10 -11.14 21.49
N PHE A 462 6.03 -10.66 20.88
CA PHE A 462 5.31 -9.47 21.36
C PHE A 462 4.30 -9.85 22.44
N ASP A 463 4.05 -8.90 23.34
CA ASP A 463 3.00 -9.02 24.35
C ASP A 463 1.62 -9.00 23.68
N HIS A 464 0.63 -9.59 24.35
CA HIS A 464 -0.71 -9.76 23.75
C HIS A 464 -1.36 -8.42 23.40
N GLU A 465 -1.19 -7.38 24.22
CA GLU A 465 -1.75 -6.06 23.96
C GLU A 465 -1.08 -5.34 22.77
N GLU A 466 0.12 -5.76 22.37
CA GLU A 466 0.85 -5.18 21.25
C GLU A 466 0.49 -5.82 19.90
N LEU A 467 -0.29 -6.91 19.92
CA LEU A 467 -0.62 -7.66 18.72
C LEU A 467 -1.62 -6.90 17.85
N ALA A 468 -1.26 -6.75 16.59
CA ALA A 468 -2.18 -6.30 15.57
C ALA A 468 -3.32 -7.32 15.44
N PRO A 469 -4.57 -6.86 15.36
CA PRO A 469 -5.72 -7.73 15.12
C PRO A 469 -5.73 -8.19 13.65
N VAL A 470 -4.87 -9.13 13.29
CA VAL A 470 -4.60 -9.58 11.91
C VAL A 470 -5.82 -10.13 11.16
N HIS A 471 -6.83 -10.62 11.87
CA HIS A 471 -8.09 -11.12 11.30
C HIS A 471 -9.17 -10.05 11.15
N SER A 472 -8.90 -8.84 11.61
CA SER A 472 -9.76 -7.68 11.38
C SER A 472 -9.35 -6.98 10.08
N VAL A 473 -10.28 -6.24 9.50
CA VAL A 473 -9.97 -5.35 8.37
C VAL A 473 -8.99 -4.32 8.88
N PHE A 474 -7.76 -4.30 8.36
CA PHE A 474 -6.66 -3.50 8.91
C PHE A 474 -7.04 -2.02 9.03
N SER A 475 -7.69 -1.46 8.01
CA SER A 475 -8.27 -0.10 8.05
C SER A 475 -9.29 0.20 9.17
N ARG A 476 -9.68 -0.77 10.02
CA ARG A 476 -10.51 -0.57 11.22
C ARG A 476 -9.73 -0.48 12.51
N THR A 477 -8.45 -0.81 12.48
CA THR A 477 -7.61 -0.97 13.68
C THR A 477 -6.44 0.01 13.67
N ILE A 478 -6.54 1.01 12.80
CA ILE A 478 -5.62 2.12 12.66
C ILE A 478 -6.08 3.24 13.59
N ASP A 479 -5.32 3.42 14.66
CA ASP A 479 -5.46 4.53 15.62
C ASP A 479 -4.26 5.46 15.47
N GLY A 480 -4.49 6.67 14.94
CA GLY A 480 -3.58 7.80 14.97
C GLY A 480 -2.74 8.09 13.72
N TYR A 481 -2.18 9.30 13.61
CA TYR A 481 -1.34 9.80 12.53
C TYR A 481 -0.27 10.78 13.06
N ASP A 482 0.98 10.32 13.15
CA ASP A 482 2.13 11.17 13.49
C ASP A 482 2.92 11.56 12.23
N THR A 483 2.91 12.85 11.87
CA THR A 483 3.61 13.41 10.71
C THR A 483 5.14 13.38 10.84
N ARG A 484 5.68 13.37 12.06
CA ARG A 484 7.14 13.42 12.29
C ARG A 484 7.79 12.04 12.20
N PHE A 485 7.02 10.99 12.47
CA PHE A 485 7.50 9.60 12.49
C PHE A 485 7.87 9.06 11.09
N TRP A 486 7.09 9.37 10.05
CA TRP A 486 7.31 8.78 8.72
C TRP A 486 8.62 9.24 8.04
N LYS A 487 9.17 10.39 8.47
CA LYS A 487 10.47 10.90 8.02
C LYS A 487 11.63 9.94 8.29
N ASP A 488 11.50 8.96 9.18
CA ASP A 488 12.59 8.07 9.57
C ASP A 488 12.49 6.64 8.99
N PHE A 489 11.38 6.26 8.35
CA PHE A 489 11.17 4.89 7.82
C PHE A 489 11.30 4.78 6.29
N ASP A 490 11.83 3.66 5.82
CA ASP A 490 11.73 3.27 4.40
C ASP A 490 10.25 3.07 4.04
N PHE A 491 9.78 3.79 3.01
CA PHE A 491 8.40 3.70 2.54
C PHE A 491 8.35 3.38 1.05
N LEU A 492 7.31 2.63 0.64
CA LEU A 492 7.04 2.38 -0.76
C LEU A 492 6.45 3.65 -1.39
N LYS A 493 7.07 4.14 -2.47
CA LYS A 493 6.53 5.29 -3.18
C LYS A 493 5.16 4.93 -3.78
N PRO A 494 4.08 5.67 -3.47
CA PRO A 494 2.78 5.52 -4.11
C PRO A 494 2.88 5.67 -5.63
N GLU A 495 1.96 5.03 -6.34
CA GLU A 495 1.82 5.13 -7.79
C GLU A 495 1.41 6.56 -8.20
N GLU A 496 1.80 7.02 -9.40
CA GLU A 496 1.46 8.39 -9.87
C GLU A 496 -0.04 8.62 -9.99
N ASP A 497 -0.81 7.61 -10.41
CA ASP A 497 -2.28 7.69 -10.47
C ASP A 497 -2.89 7.75 -9.07
N LEU A 498 -2.30 7.06 -8.10
CA LEU A 498 -2.63 7.22 -6.70
C LEU A 498 -2.25 8.63 -6.23
N VAL A 499 -1.06 9.16 -6.50
CA VAL A 499 -0.68 10.55 -6.15
C VAL A 499 -1.64 11.56 -6.78
N GLU A 500 -1.93 11.46 -8.07
CA GLU A 500 -2.87 12.35 -8.77
C GLU A 500 -4.29 12.22 -8.17
N ALA A 501 -4.71 11.00 -7.83
CA ALA A 501 -5.99 10.79 -7.15
C ALA A 501 -5.99 11.35 -5.73
N LEU A 502 -4.88 11.25 -4.98
CA LEU A 502 -4.68 11.83 -3.67
C LEU A 502 -4.67 13.37 -3.74
N GLU A 503 -4.08 13.95 -4.78
CA GLU A 503 -4.09 15.38 -5.09
C GLU A 503 -5.47 15.87 -5.50
N LYS A 504 -6.21 15.10 -6.31
CA LYS A 504 -7.64 15.34 -6.63
C LYS A 504 -8.50 15.28 -5.38
N LEU A 505 -8.20 14.34 -4.48
CA LEU A 505 -8.76 14.26 -3.13
C LEU A 505 -8.10 15.25 -2.14
N LYS A 506 -7.21 16.12 -2.62
CA LYS A 506 -6.48 17.18 -1.91
C LYS A 506 -5.88 16.75 -0.55
N VAL A 507 -5.47 15.49 -0.44
CA VAL A 507 -4.80 14.98 0.76
C VAL A 507 -3.31 15.21 0.65
N ARG A 508 -2.78 16.09 1.50
CA ARG A 508 -1.33 16.26 1.67
C ARG A 508 -0.79 15.14 2.55
N LEU A 509 -0.22 14.12 1.92
CA LEU A 509 0.74 13.25 2.59
C LEU A 509 1.98 14.13 2.88
N GLY A 510 2.28 14.39 4.16
CA GLY A 510 3.28 15.39 4.60
C GLY A 510 4.72 15.17 4.11
N GLU A 511 4.96 14.13 3.33
CA GLU A 511 6.24 13.69 2.78
C GLU A 511 6.38 13.97 1.27
N PHE A 512 5.28 14.27 0.58
CA PHE A 512 5.25 14.54 -0.87
C PHE A 512 5.26 16.04 -1.19
N ALA A 513 5.05 16.89 -0.18
CA ALA A 513 4.95 18.34 -0.33
C ALA A 513 6.31 19.05 -0.56
N GLY A 514 7.39 18.31 -0.80
CA GLY A 514 8.73 18.86 -1.09
C GLY A 514 9.11 18.92 -2.57
N GLN A 515 8.22 18.52 -3.50
CA GLN A 515 8.54 18.43 -4.92
C GLN A 515 7.49 19.14 -5.79
N GLN A 516 7.54 20.46 -5.81
CA GLN A 516 7.00 21.39 -6.82
C GLN A 516 7.38 22.78 -6.30
N GLU A 517 8.43 23.43 -6.79
CA GLU A 517 8.54 24.16 -8.06
C GLU A 517 10.04 24.33 -8.46
N PRO A 518 10.36 24.71 -9.72
CA PRO A 518 11.73 24.96 -10.18
C PRO A 518 12.48 26.08 -9.45
#